data_AF-A0A7V5C691-F1
#
_entry.id   AF-A0A7V5C691-F1
#
_cell.length_a   1.000
_cell.length_b   1.000
_cell.length_c   1.000
_cell.angle_alpha   90.00
_cell.angle_beta   90.00
_cell.angle_gamma   90.00
#
_symmetry.space_group_name_H-M   'P 1'
#
loop_
_entity.id
_entity.type
_entity.pdbx_description
1 polymer ?
#
loop_
_entity_poly.entity_id
_entity_poly.type
_entity_poly.pdbx_seq_one_letter_code
_entity_poly.pdbx_strand_id
1 'polypeptide(L)'
;MEKGKSMRRWAGFLITVAIISMCSIGVQGIAELSENVEKRADVVTIDTMKIFGDLERPEVAFLHDLHTDALEKMKKDCSTCHLSGKNFEIIPDTLRAAVKGIDRMSPKFKRLRDMGRQEVMDIYHTNCIECHTNMLADSEKSGPVTCGECHKEDEDKVMSSRQPAGFDKSLHFRHSKAQENKCERCHHEFDEKTKKLVYVKEKEGSCRYCHKKETEENRIPMQLASHLS
;
A
#
# COMPACT_ATOMS: atom_id res chain seq x y z
N MET A 1 -27.20 23.20 74.01
CA MET A 1 -26.80 22.07 73.15
C MET A 1 -26.89 22.50 71.67
N GLU A 2 -25.95 23.32 71.17
CA GLU A 2 -25.99 23.77 69.77
C GLU A 2 -24.62 23.70 69.06
N LYS A 3 -23.49 23.74 69.79
CA LYS A 3 -22.15 23.72 69.18
C LYS A 3 -21.76 22.38 68.52
N GLY A 4 -22.34 21.25 68.94
CA GLY A 4 -22.00 19.92 68.40
C GLY A 4 -22.65 19.57 67.05
N LYS A 5 -23.81 20.19 66.72
CA LYS A 5 -24.50 19.96 65.44
C LYS A 5 -23.89 20.79 64.30
N SER A 6 -23.39 22.00 64.61
CA SER A 6 -22.71 22.87 63.64
C SER A 6 -21.39 22.26 63.15
N MET A 7 -20.58 21.73 64.07
CA MET A 7 -19.27 21.15 63.76
C MET A 7 -19.36 19.89 62.88
N ARG A 8 -20.38 19.04 63.11
CA ARG A 8 -20.64 17.85 62.28
C ARG A 8 -21.13 18.21 60.87
N ARG A 9 -21.88 19.30 60.71
CA ARG A 9 -22.31 19.81 59.41
C ARG A 9 -21.16 20.38 58.59
N TRP A 10 -20.23 21.08 59.24
CA TRP A 10 -19.01 21.60 58.60
C TRP A 10 -18.03 20.49 58.22
N ALA A 11 -17.84 19.48 59.08
CA ALA A 11 -17.02 18.31 58.76
C ALA A 11 -17.60 17.51 57.57
N GLY A 12 -18.93 17.32 57.54
CA GLY A 12 -19.62 16.67 56.41
C GLY A 12 -19.45 17.44 55.10
N PHE A 13 -19.58 18.77 55.13
CA PHE A 13 -19.41 19.63 53.96
C PHE A 13 -17.98 19.59 53.42
N LEU A 14 -16.96 19.63 54.30
CA LEU A 14 -15.55 19.55 53.90
C LEU A 14 -15.18 18.19 53.30
N ILE A 15 -15.74 17.09 53.82
CA ILE A 15 -15.52 15.75 53.24
C ILE A 15 -16.17 15.64 51.86
N THR A 16 -17.39 16.17 51.68
CA THR A 16 -18.02 16.18 50.35
C THR A 16 -17.26 17.03 49.33
N VAL A 17 -16.73 18.19 49.73
CA VAL A 17 -15.91 19.04 48.84
C VAL A 17 -14.58 18.36 48.48
N ALA A 18 -13.95 17.65 49.43
CA ALA A 18 -12.72 16.89 49.16
C ALA A 18 -12.97 15.72 48.19
N ILE A 19 -14.08 14.99 48.33
CA ILE A 19 -14.45 13.89 47.42
C ILE A 19 -14.77 14.45 46.02
N ILE A 20 -15.51 15.56 45.92
CA ILE A 20 -15.81 16.20 44.63
C ILE A 20 -14.51 16.71 43.96
N SER A 21 -13.58 17.27 44.74
CA SER A 21 -12.28 17.72 44.23
C SER A 21 -11.40 16.55 43.77
N MET A 22 -11.36 15.43 44.51
CA MET A 22 -10.63 14.22 44.06
C MET A 22 -11.27 13.57 42.82
N CYS A 23 -12.60 13.58 42.69
CA CYS A 23 -13.28 13.15 41.46
C CYS A 23 -13.01 14.08 40.27
N SER A 24 -12.75 15.38 40.51
CA SER A 24 -12.43 16.34 39.43
C SER A 24 -10.97 16.24 38.96
N ILE A 25 -10.05 15.80 39.82
CA ILE A 25 -8.64 15.60 39.48
C ILE A 25 -8.44 14.29 38.68
N GLY A 26 -9.34 13.31 38.81
CA GLY A 26 -9.31 12.05 38.05
C GLY A 26 -9.80 12.13 36.60
N VAL A 27 -10.32 13.29 36.15
CA VAL A 27 -10.89 13.46 34.79
C VAL A 27 -9.99 14.29 33.87
N GLN A 28 -8.93 14.94 34.38
CA GLN A 28 -8.01 15.76 33.57
C GLN A 28 -6.70 15.04 33.19
N GLY A 29 -6.70 13.70 33.20
CA GLY A 29 -5.51 12.87 33.00
C GLY A 29 -5.59 11.82 31.89
N ILE A 30 -6.57 11.91 30.99
CA ILE A 30 -6.48 11.29 29.67
C ILE A 30 -6.51 12.45 28.68
N ALA A 31 -5.43 13.23 28.69
CA ALA A 31 -5.02 13.87 27.46
C ALA A 31 -4.85 12.71 26.48
N GLU A 32 -5.74 12.65 25.49
CA GLU A 32 -5.54 11.83 24.32
C GLU A 32 -4.11 12.11 23.83
N LEU A 33 -3.18 11.20 24.11
CA LEU A 33 -2.03 10.96 23.26
C LEU A 33 -2.59 10.40 21.95
N SER A 34 -3.37 11.23 21.25
CA SER A 34 -3.44 11.17 19.81
C SER A 34 -2.11 11.70 19.34
N GLU A 35 -1.09 10.84 19.36
CA GLU A 35 0.02 11.00 18.43
C GLU A 35 -0.60 11.31 17.06
N ASN A 36 -0.23 12.45 16.48
CA ASN A 36 -0.62 12.84 15.13
C ASN A 36 0.11 11.92 14.13
N VAL A 37 -0.18 10.62 14.18
CA VAL A 37 0.37 9.66 13.24
C VAL A 37 -0.31 9.92 11.91
N GLU A 38 0.44 10.47 10.94
CA GLU A 38 -0.07 10.73 9.60
C GLU A 38 -0.54 9.41 8.98
N LYS A 39 -1.81 9.39 8.58
CA LYS A 39 -2.47 8.23 7.96
C LYS A 39 -2.64 8.48 6.47
N ARG A 40 -2.06 7.64 5.62
CA ARG A 40 -2.16 7.80 4.16
C ARG A 40 -2.53 6.51 3.44
N ALA A 41 -3.29 6.63 2.35
CA ALA A 41 -3.71 5.48 1.55
C ALA A 41 -2.64 5.02 0.54
N ASP A 42 -1.66 5.89 0.25
CA ASP A 42 -0.61 5.70 -0.75
C ASP A 42 0.67 5.06 -0.19
N VAL A 43 0.66 4.63 1.08
CA VAL A 43 1.79 3.92 1.68
C VAL A 43 1.94 2.55 1.02
N VAL A 44 3.06 2.37 0.31
CA VAL A 44 3.56 1.09 -0.19
C VAL A 44 4.72 0.67 0.70
N THR A 45 4.55 -0.43 1.43
CA THR A 45 5.64 -1.03 2.20
C THR A 45 6.53 -1.83 1.26
N ILE A 46 7.78 -1.40 1.08
CA ILE A 46 8.77 -2.11 0.26
C ILE A 46 9.45 -3.16 1.14
N ASP A 47 8.89 -4.36 1.10
CA ASP A 47 9.38 -5.55 1.80
C ASP A 47 9.72 -6.71 0.85
N THR A 48 9.86 -6.42 -0.44
CA THR A 48 10.09 -7.41 -1.52
C THR A 48 11.26 -8.34 -1.20
N MET A 49 12.27 -7.86 -0.49
CA MET A 49 13.48 -8.62 -0.15
C MET A 49 13.21 -9.83 0.77
N LYS A 50 12.04 -9.89 1.43
CA LYS A 50 11.61 -11.05 2.25
C LYS A 50 11.57 -12.36 1.48
N ILE A 51 11.39 -12.31 0.16
CA ILE A 51 11.42 -13.52 -0.69
C ILE A 51 12.78 -14.21 -0.67
N PHE A 52 13.85 -13.49 -0.30
CA PHE A 52 15.22 -13.99 -0.20
C PHE A 52 15.65 -14.29 1.24
N GLY A 53 14.70 -14.36 2.19
CA GLY A 53 14.96 -14.53 3.61
C GLY A 53 14.85 -13.23 4.41
N ASP A 54 15.35 -13.25 5.64
CA ASP A 54 15.17 -12.15 6.59
C ASP A 54 15.80 -10.83 6.09
N LEU A 55 15.19 -9.73 6.53
CA LEU A 55 15.63 -8.38 6.22
C LEU A 55 16.72 -7.94 7.21
N GLU A 56 17.79 -7.35 6.69
CA GLU A 56 18.89 -6.80 7.49
C GLU A 56 18.59 -5.41 8.05
N ARG A 57 17.55 -4.75 7.53
CA ARG A 57 17.09 -3.40 7.91
C ARG A 57 15.56 -3.34 7.90
N PRO A 58 14.94 -2.37 8.60
CA PRO A 58 13.51 -2.13 8.52
C PRO A 58 13.02 -1.95 7.08
N GLU A 59 11.76 -2.34 6.83
CA GLU A 59 11.09 -2.12 5.55
C GLU A 59 10.95 -0.62 5.24
N VAL A 60 11.07 -0.26 3.96
CA VAL A 60 10.96 1.12 3.52
C VAL A 60 9.50 1.46 3.25
N ALA A 61 8.99 2.50 3.91
CA ALA A 61 7.68 3.06 3.62
C ALA A 61 7.79 4.04 2.43
N PHE A 62 7.13 3.71 1.32
CA PHE A 62 7.14 4.52 0.10
C PHE A 62 5.78 5.18 -0.10
N LEU A 63 5.75 6.51 -0.18
CA LEU A 63 4.52 7.29 -0.39
C LEU A 63 4.27 7.47 -1.89
N HIS A 64 3.46 6.60 -2.49
CA HIS A 64 3.36 6.51 -3.94
C HIS A 64 2.75 7.77 -4.59
N ASP A 65 1.70 8.33 -4.00
CA ASP A 65 1.02 9.52 -4.53
C ASP A 65 1.93 10.75 -4.41
N LEU A 66 2.69 10.86 -3.31
CA LEU A 66 3.69 11.92 -3.14
C LEU A 66 4.73 11.92 -4.27
N HIS A 67 5.18 10.73 -4.70
CA HIS A 67 6.13 10.61 -5.80
C HIS A 67 5.47 10.92 -7.14
N THR A 68 4.26 10.44 -7.42
CA THR A 68 3.58 10.73 -8.68
C THR A 68 3.24 12.22 -8.82
N ASP A 69 2.83 12.89 -7.75
CA ASP A 69 2.58 14.34 -7.73
C ASP A 69 3.86 15.15 -8.01
N ALA A 70 5.01 14.67 -7.53
CA ALA A 70 6.29 15.28 -7.82
C ALA A 70 6.69 15.07 -9.29
N LEU A 71 6.54 13.84 -9.81
CA LEU A 71 6.85 13.52 -11.21
C LEU A 71 5.97 14.29 -12.20
N GLU A 72 4.68 14.47 -11.91
CA GLU A 72 3.78 15.25 -12.76
C GLU A 72 4.26 16.70 -12.93
N LYS A 73 4.73 17.33 -11.85
CA LYS A 73 5.31 18.68 -11.89
C LYS A 73 6.58 18.74 -12.73
N MET A 74 7.35 17.65 -12.76
CA MET A 74 8.52 17.47 -13.62
C MET A 74 8.16 17.07 -15.06
N LYS A 75 6.86 16.95 -15.39
CA LYS A 75 6.35 16.45 -16.67
C LYS A 75 6.87 15.05 -17.02
N LYS A 76 7.07 14.22 -15.99
CA LYS A 76 7.46 12.81 -16.08
C LYS A 76 6.24 11.92 -15.80
N ASP A 77 6.29 10.68 -16.29
CA ASP A 77 5.18 9.73 -16.18
C ASP A 77 5.59 8.43 -15.44
N CYS A 78 4.67 7.47 -15.42
CA CYS A 78 4.85 6.16 -14.79
C CYS A 78 6.09 5.42 -15.30
N SER A 79 6.49 5.63 -16.57
CA SER A 79 7.65 4.95 -17.17
C SER A 79 8.97 5.34 -16.52
N THR A 80 8.98 6.45 -15.77
CA THR A 80 10.10 6.85 -14.92
C THR A 80 10.47 5.75 -13.93
N CYS A 81 9.49 5.02 -13.40
CA CYS A 81 9.72 3.99 -12.38
C CYS A 81 9.30 2.58 -12.84
N HIS A 82 8.37 2.46 -13.79
CA HIS A 82 7.78 1.19 -14.20
C HIS A 82 8.14 0.85 -15.64
N LEU A 83 8.83 -0.27 -15.83
CA LEU A 83 9.26 -0.71 -17.16
C LEU A 83 8.09 -1.30 -17.95
N SER A 84 8.01 -1.04 -19.25
CA SER A 84 7.03 -1.68 -20.14
C SER A 84 7.56 -3.00 -20.72
N GLY A 85 6.64 -3.93 -20.98
CA GLY A 85 6.94 -5.27 -21.49
C GLY A 85 7.50 -5.36 -22.91
N LYS A 86 7.70 -4.25 -23.63
CA LYS A 86 8.29 -4.23 -24.98
C LYS A 86 9.72 -4.82 -25.04
N ASN A 87 10.37 -5.03 -23.91
CA ASN A 87 11.66 -5.74 -23.77
C ASN A 87 11.44 -7.23 -23.38
N PHE A 88 10.92 -8.00 -24.34
CA PHE A 88 10.24 -9.31 -24.24
C PHE A 88 11.08 -10.58 -23.89
N GLU A 89 12.29 -10.47 -23.33
CA GLU A 89 13.16 -11.66 -23.19
C GLU A 89 12.98 -12.49 -21.92
N ILE A 90 12.27 -12.02 -20.88
CA ILE A 90 12.33 -12.68 -19.56
C ILE A 90 10.98 -13.06 -18.93
N ILE A 91 9.99 -13.38 -19.76
CA ILE A 91 8.72 -13.97 -19.34
C ILE A 91 8.73 -15.46 -19.71
N PRO A 92 8.41 -16.40 -18.79
CA PRO A 92 8.27 -17.81 -19.12
C PRO A 92 7.34 -18.03 -20.31
N ASP A 93 7.68 -18.96 -21.21
CA ASP A 93 6.91 -19.20 -22.45
C ASP A 93 5.41 -19.47 -22.19
N THR A 94 5.09 -20.02 -21.03
CA THR A 94 3.73 -20.30 -20.55
C THR A 94 2.88 -19.04 -20.35
N LEU A 95 3.49 -17.88 -20.08
CA LEU A 95 2.79 -16.60 -19.93
C LEU A 95 2.92 -15.69 -21.14
N ARG A 96 3.91 -15.95 -22.02
CA ARG A 96 4.23 -15.12 -23.18
C ARG A 96 3.05 -14.96 -24.15
N ALA A 97 2.23 -16.01 -24.31
CA ALA A 97 1.02 -15.96 -25.13
C ALA A 97 -0.10 -15.11 -24.51
N ALA A 98 -0.19 -15.06 -23.18
CA ALA A 98 -1.20 -14.28 -22.46
C ALA A 98 -0.89 -12.77 -22.41
N VAL A 99 0.37 -12.39 -22.64
CA VAL A 99 0.85 -10.99 -22.58
C VAL A 99 1.26 -10.42 -23.96
N LYS A 100 1.18 -11.23 -25.02
CA LYS A 100 1.49 -10.79 -26.39
C LYS A 100 0.51 -9.71 -26.84
N GLY A 101 1.02 -8.53 -27.20
CA GLY A 101 0.21 -7.38 -27.62
C GLY A 101 -0.32 -6.50 -26.47
N ILE A 102 0.07 -6.82 -25.23
CA ILE A 102 -0.28 -6.05 -24.04
C ILE A 102 0.90 -5.12 -23.69
N ASP A 103 0.78 -3.82 -23.97
CA ASP A 103 1.77 -2.78 -23.62
C ASP A 103 1.69 -2.41 -22.12
N ARG A 104 1.70 -3.43 -21.24
CA ARG A 104 1.53 -3.20 -19.79
C ARG A 104 2.86 -2.88 -19.13
N MET A 105 2.84 -1.82 -18.33
CA MET A 105 3.91 -1.47 -17.41
C MET A 105 3.94 -2.47 -16.25
N SER A 106 5.12 -2.95 -15.92
CA SER A 106 5.37 -3.79 -14.75
C SER A 106 5.09 -2.99 -13.48
N PRO A 107 4.27 -3.48 -12.54
CA PRO A 107 4.06 -2.83 -11.25
C PRO A 107 5.30 -2.90 -10.34
N LYS A 108 6.35 -3.64 -10.74
CA LYS A 108 7.62 -3.68 -10.01
C LYS A 108 8.46 -2.44 -10.33
N PHE A 109 9.14 -1.91 -9.32
CA PHE A 109 10.05 -0.78 -9.47
C PHE A 109 11.26 -1.16 -10.32
N LYS A 110 11.43 -0.48 -11.45
CA LYS A 110 12.58 -0.54 -12.38
C LYS A 110 12.98 -1.95 -12.83
N ARG A 111 12.04 -2.91 -12.84
CA ARG A 111 12.28 -4.29 -13.27
C ARG A 111 11.02 -4.98 -13.79
N LEU A 112 11.22 -6.04 -14.56
CA LEU A 112 10.12 -6.87 -15.09
C LEU A 112 9.83 -8.11 -14.23
N ARG A 113 10.85 -8.59 -13.50
CA ARG A 113 10.76 -9.73 -12.59
C ARG A 113 11.73 -9.53 -11.43
N ASP A 114 11.57 -10.30 -10.37
CA ASP A 114 12.61 -10.37 -9.34
C ASP A 114 13.78 -11.21 -9.86
N MET A 115 14.99 -10.81 -9.47
CA MET A 115 16.26 -11.43 -9.87
C MET A 115 17.02 -11.85 -8.60
N GLY A 116 18.35 -11.84 -8.58
CA GLY A 116 19.09 -12.14 -7.35
C GLY A 116 18.85 -11.12 -6.23
N ARG A 117 19.03 -11.54 -4.96
CA ARG A 117 18.93 -10.65 -3.78
C ARG A 117 19.71 -9.35 -3.98
N GLN A 118 21.00 -9.46 -4.33
CA GLN A 118 21.86 -8.30 -4.54
C GLN A 118 21.36 -7.39 -5.67
N GLU A 119 20.99 -7.97 -6.81
CA GLU A 119 20.54 -7.19 -7.97
C GLU A 119 19.25 -6.41 -7.68
N VAL A 120 18.29 -7.03 -6.96
CA VAL A 120 17.06 -6.34 -6.57
C VAL A 120 17.36 -5.20 -5.59
N MET A 121 18.28 -5.42 -4.64
CA MET A 121 18.72 -4.39 -3.70
C MET A 121 19.39 -3.22 -4.42
N ASP A 122 20.30 -3.50 -5.36
CA ASP A 122 21.01 -2.50 -6.14
C ASP A 122 20.04 -1.68 -6.99
N ILE A 123 19.01 -2.30 -7.58
CA ILE A 123 17.96 -1.58 -8.30
C ILE A 123 17.31 -0.51 -7.42
N TYR A 124 16.97 -0.85 -6.17
CA TYR A 124 16.39 0.13 -5.23
C TYR A 124 17.41 1.21 -4.87
N HIS A 125 18.57 0.84 -4.37
CA HIS A 125 19.56 1.82 -3.90
C HIS A 125 20.04 2.75 -5.03
N THR A 126 20.41 2.21 -6.18
CA THR A 126 20.88 3.02 -7.31
C THR A 126 19.79 3.97 -7.79
N ASN A 127 18.60 3.47 -8.14
CA ASN A 127 17.60 4.31 -8.80
C ASN A 127 16.92 5.30 -7.83
N CYS A 128 16.70 4.92 -6.57
CA CYS A 128 16.12 5.84 -5.58
C CYS A 128 17.11 6.95 -5.21
N ILE A 129 18.35 6.58 -4.86
CA ILE A 129 19.35 7.56 -4.41
C ILE A 129 19.76 8.46 -5.57
N GLU A 130 19.99 7.93 -6.77
CA GLU A 130 20.37 8.74 -7.93
C GLU A 130 19.31 9.81 -8.27
N CYS A 131 18.02 9.42 -8.30
CA CYS A 131 16.95 10.38 -8.54
C CYS A 131 16.93 11.47 -7.46
N HIS A 132 17.06 11.08 -6.19
CA HIS A 132 17.05 12.03 -5.08
C HIS A 132 18.28 12.94 -5.09
N THR A 133 19.48 12.41 -5.36
CA THR A 133 20.72 13.18 -5.44
C THR A 133 20.68 14.18 -6.58
N ASN A 134 20.17 13.79 -7.77
CA ASN A 134 20.04 14.70 -8.90
C ASN A 134 19.07 15.86 -8.57
N MET A 135 17.93 15.57 -7.95
CA MET A 135 17.00 16.62 -7.52
C MET A 135 17.61 17.56 -6.48
N LEU A 136 18.40 17.05 -5.53
CA LEU A 136 19.12 17.88 -4.56
C LEU A 136 20.16 18.78 -5.25
N ALA A 137 20.88 18.27 -6.24
CA ALA A 137 21.84 19.04 -7.02
C ALA A 137 21.16 20.20 -7.78
N ASP A 138 19.93 19.98 -8.25
CA ASP A 138 19.09 20.98 -8.89
C ASP A 138 18.39 21.92 -7.89
N SER A 139 18.68 21.80 -6.58
CA SER A 139 18.01 22.55 -5.50
C SER A 139 16.50 22.35 -5.42
N GLU A 140 16.01 21.23 -5.95
CA GLU A 140 14.62 20.82 -5.89
C GLU A 140 14.29 20.10 -4.57
N LYS A 141 13.02 20.12 -4.17
CA LYS A 141 12.57 19.31 -3.03
C LYS A 141 12.74 17.83 -3.37
N SER A 142 13.52 17.12 -2.56
CA SER A 142 13.91 15.74 -2.81
C SER A 142 13.66 14.82 -1.62
N GLY A 143 13.81 13.52 -1.85
CA GLY A 143 13.74 12.49 -0.82
C GLY A 143 15.10 12.17 -0.17
N PRO A 144 15.12 11.20 0.74
CA PRO A 144 16.32 10.82 1.49
C PRO A 144 17.40 10.15 0.63
N VAL A 145 18.66 10.35 1.00
CA VAL A 145 19.84 9.72 0.36
C VAL A 145 20.68 8.91 1.34
N THR A 146 20.26 8.83 2.62
CA THR A 146 20.96 8.08 3.66
C THR A 146 20.14 6.87 4.13
N CYS A 147 20.82 5.89 4.72
CA CYS A 147 20.21 4.60 5.10
C CYS A 147 19.04 4.78 6.09
N GLY A 148 19.25 5.53 7.18
CA GLY A 148 18.30 5.64 8.29
C GLY A 148 17.06 6.47 7.97
N GLU A 149 17.12 7.32 6.95
CA GLU A 149 15.97 8.12 6.53
C GLU A 149 15.02 7.33 5.61
N CYS A 150 15.51 6.31 4.90
CA CYS A 150 14.70 5.35 4.15
C CYS A 150 14.24 4.19 5.03
N HIS A 151 15.19 3.55 5.74
CA HIS A 151 14.96 2.38 6.59
C HIS A 151 14.65 2.81 8.02
N LYS A 152 13.55 3.54 8.18
CA LYS A 152 13.11 4.05 9.49
C LYS A 152 12.59 2.94 10.39
N GLU A 153 12.78 3.11 11.69
CA GLU A 153 12.15 2.28 12.72
C GLU A 153 10.64 2.56 12.81
N ASP A 154 9.90 1.66 13.46
CA ASP A 154 8.43 1.63 13.39
C ASP A 154 7.74 2.87 13.98
N GLU A 155 8.35 3.52 14.97
CA GLU A 155 7.80 4.72 15.64
C GLU A 155 7.73 5.95 14.71
N ASP A 156 8.53 5.99 13.64
CA ASP A 156 8.59 7.09 12.67
C ASP A 156 7.85 6.79 11.36
N LYS A 157 7.17 5.65 11.26
CA LYS A 157 6.50 5.23 10.03
C LYS A 157 5.12 5.86 9.90
N VAL A 158 4.89 6.46 8.74
CA VAL A 158 3.54 6.85 8.29
C VAL A 158 2.65 5.61 8.26
N MET A 159 1.48 5.69 8.88
CA MET A 159 0.55 4.56 8.92
C MET A 159 -0.26 4.46 7.64
N SER A 160 -0.39 3.24 7.11
CA SER A 160 -1.29 2.99 5.99
C SER A 160 -2.76 3.10 6.45
N SER A 161 -3.55 3.90 5.75
CA SER A 161 -5.01 3.93 5.82
C SER A 161 -5.68 3.27 4.62
N ARG A 162 -4.90 2.52 3.81
CA ARG A 162 -5.36 1.86 2.59
C ARG A 162 -6.59 0.99 2.88
N GLN A 163 -7.64 1.21 2.09
CA GLN A 163 -8.86 0.40 2.15
C GLN A 163 -8.88 -0.64 1.03
N PRO A 164 -9.51 -1.82 1.24
CA PRO A 164 -9.72 -2.78 0.16
C PRO A 164 -10.55 -2.17 -0.97
N ALA A 165 -10.07 -2.26 -2.20
CA ALA A 165 -10.85 -1.94 -3.38
C ALA A 165 -11.65 -3.15 -3.86
N GLY A 166 -12.88 -2.91 -4.34
CA GLY A 166 -13.78 -3.93 -4.84
C GLY A 166 -14.87 -3.34 -5.72
N PHE A 167 -15.51 -4.20 -6.51
CA PHE A 167 -16.61 -3.80 -7.39
C PHE A 167 -17.92 -4.18 -6.70
N ASP A 168 -18.68 -3.16 -6.29
CA ASP A 168 -20.10 -3.36 -5.99
C ASP A 168 -20.91 -3.45 -7.30
N LYS A 169 -22.23 -3.68 -7.18
CA LYS A 169 -23.11 -3.79 -8.36
C LYS A 169 -23.08 -2.52 -9.23
N SER A 170 -22.96 -1.34 -8.61
CA SER A 170 -22.95 -0.05 -9.31
C SER A 170 -21.67 0.16 -10.10
N LEU A 171 -20.51 -0.03 -9.46
CA LEU A 171 -19.20 0.11 -10.07
C LEU A 171 -18.97 -0.94 -11.14
N HIS A 172 -19.38 -2.19 -10.90
CA HIS A 172 -19.34 -3.24 -11.91
C HIS A 172 -20.18 -2.86 -13.14
N PHE A 173 -21.43 -2.40 -12.93
CA PHE A 173 -22.30 -1.96 -14.02
C PHE A 173 -21.69 -0.81 -14.83
N ARG A 174 -21.08 0.18 -14.16
CA ARG A 174 -20.40 1.30 -14.83
C ARG A 174 -19.28 0.81 -15.75
N HIS A 175 -18.46 -0.15 -15.31
CA HIS A 175 -17.41 -0.75 -16.14
C HIS A 175 -17.99 -1.56 -17.29
N SER A 176 -18.97 -2.42 -17.03
CA SER A 176 -19.65 -3.21 -18.06
C SER A 176 -20.22 -2.30 -19.16
N LYS A 177 -20.92 -1.23 -18.77
CA LYS A 177 -21.48 -0.25 -19.72
C LYS A 177 -20.39 0.45 -20.53
N ALA A 178 -19.31 0.88 -19.88
CA ALA A 178 -18.19 1.55 -20.54
C ALA A 178 -17.45 0.63 -21.53
N GLN A 179 -17.47 -0.68 -21.27
CA GLN A 179 -16.88 -1.70 -22.14
C GLN A 179 -17.91 -2.34 -23.09
N GLU A 180 -19.08 -1.72 -23.30
CA GLU A 180 -20.12 -2.22 -24.21
C GLU A 180 -20.60 -3.65 -23.87
N ASN A 181 -20.58 -4.01 -22.59
CA ASN A 181 -20.88 -5.35 -22.06
C ASN A 181 -19.97 -6.48 -22.60
N LYS A 182 -18.77 -6.14 -23.08
CA LYS A 182 -17.74 -7.10 -23.52
C LYS A 182 -17.05 -7.72 -22.31
N CYS A 183 -17.66 -8.78 -21.77
CA CYS A 183 -17.22 -9.49 -20.58
C CYS A 183 -15.82 -10.13 -20.77
N GLU A 184 -15.50 -10.51 -22.00
CA GLU A 184 -14.22 -11.09 -22.43
C GLU A 184 -13.02 -10.16 -22.25
N ARG A 185 -13.25 -8.87 -21.99
CA ARG A 185 -12.16 -7.91 -21.72
C ARG A 185 -11.56 -8.06 -20.32
N CYS A 186 -12.29 -8.69 -19.40
CA CYS A 186 -11.91 -8.78 -17.99
C CYS A 186 -11.95 -10.21 -17.45
N HIS A 187 -12.95 -11.00 -17.87
CA HIS A 187 -13.16 -12.36 -17.35
C HIS A 187 -12.45 -13.41 -18.20
N HIS A 188 -11.79 -14.33 -17.52
CA HIS A 188 -11.12 -15.46 -18.14
C HIS A 188 -11.26 -16.72 -17.29
N GLU A 189 -11.12 -17.87 -17.94
CA GLU A 189 -10.94 -19.19 -17.35
C GLU A 189 -9.73 -19.84 -18.01
N PHE A 190 -9.03 -20.70 -17.28
CA PHE A 190 -7.91 -21.45 -17.82
C PHE A 190 -8.42 -22.71 -18.53
N ASP A 191 -8.14 -22.84 -19.83
CA ASP A 191 -8.44 -24.05 -20.60
C ASP A 191 -7.26 -25.03 -20.54
N GLU A 192 -7.47 -26.17 -19.90
CA GLU A 192 -6.46 -27.20 -19.74
C GLU A 192 -6.01 -27.87 -21.05
N LYS A 193 -6.85 -27.88 -22.09
CA LYS A 193 -6.54 -28.50 -23.38
C LYS A 193 -5.64 -27.59 -24.20
N THR A 194 -5.97 -26.30 -24.25
CA THR A 194 -5.22 -25.31 -25.03
C THR A 194 -4.09 -24.65 -24.24
N LYS A 195 -4.06 -24.86 -22.91
CA LYS A 195 -3.12 -24.24 -21.95
C LYS A 195 -3.11 -22.72 -22.04
N LYS A 196 -4.29 -22.12 -22.25
CA LYS A 196 -4.47 -20.67 -22.43
C LYS A 196 -5.62 -20.15 -21.59
N LEU A 197 -5.56 -18.86 -21.26
CA LEU A 197 -6.70 -18.13 -20.72
C LEU A 197 -7.68 -17.82 -21.85
N VAL A 198 -8.94 -18.21 -21.65
CA VAL A 198 -10.03 -18.01 -22.61
C VAL A 198 -11.24 -17.42 -21.90
N TYR A 199 -12.07 -16.69 -22.62
CA TYR A 199 -13.36 -16.28 -22.11
C TYR A 199 -14.38 -17.41 -22.26
N VAL A 200 -15.10 -17.73 -21.18
CA VAL A 200 -16.21 -18.67 -21.18
C VAL A 200 -17.46 -17.92 -20.73
N LYS A 201 -18.38 -17.71 -21.67
CA LYS A 201 -19.64 -17.01 -21.45
C LYS A 201 -20.45 -17.66 -20.32
N GLU A 202 -21.10 -16.84 -19.49
CA GLU A 202 -21.96 -17.26 -18.36
C GLU A 202 -21.21 -17.94 -17.19
N LYS A 203 -19.87 -17.90 -17.22
CA LYS A 203 -19.01 -18.32 -16.10
C LYS A 203 -18.24 -17.16 -15.47
N GLU A 204 -18.66 -15.93 -15.73
CA GLU A 204 -18.05 -14.75 -15.14
C GLU A 204 -18.23 -14.77 -13.61
N GLY A 205 -17.18 -14.38 -12.89
CA GLY A 205 -17.16 -14.42 -11.44
C GLY A 205 -16.17 -13.44 -10.86
N SER A 206 -16.16 -13.36 -9.53
CA SER A 206 -15.18 -12.54 -8.82
C SER A 206 -13.77 -13.07 -9.09
N CYS A 207 -12.83 -12.17 -9.36
CA CYS A 207 -11.41 -12.53 -9.49
C CYS A 207 -10.92 -13.28 -8.23
N ARG A 208 -11.50 -12.97 -7.06
CA ARG A 208 -11.16 -13.56 -5.75
C ARG A 208 -11.53 -15.04 -5.62
N TYR A 209 -12.33 -15.59 -6.53
CA TYR A 209 -12.60 -17.03 -6.57
C TYR A 209 -11.34 -17.83 -6.89
N CYS A 210 -10.47 -17.29 -7.75
CA CYS A 210 -9.23 -17.97 -8.17
C CYS A 210 -7.95 -17.23 -7.72
N HIS A 211 -7.95 -15.89 -7.74
CA HIS A 211 -6.81 -15.09 -7.32
C HIS A 211 -6.89 -14.82 -5.81
N LYS A 212 -6.09 -15.55 -5.04
CA LYS A 212 -6.05 -15.46 -3.57
C LYS A 212 -5.02 -14.44 -3.09
N LYS A 213 -4.72 -14.45 -1.79
CA LYS A 213 -3.71 -13.57 -1.19
C LYS A 213 -2.31 -13.89 -1.73
N GLU A 214 -2.03 -15.17 -1.89
CA GLU A 214 -0.74 -15.69 -2.34
C GLU A 214 -0.89 -16.36 -3.71
N THR A 215 0.24 -16.58 -4.35
CA THR A 215 0.29 -17.34 -5.61
C THR A 215 -0.05 -18.80 -5.33
N GLU A 216 -0.98 -19.36 -6.09
CA GLU A 216 -1.28 -20.79 -6.08
C GLU A 216 -0.99 -21.39 -7.46
N GLU A 217 -0.02 -22.30 -7.54
CA GLU A 217 0.46 -22.83 -8.82
C GLU A 217 0.86 -21.70 -9.79
N ASN A 218 0.12 -21.54 -10.90
CA ASN A 218 0.32 -20.49 -11.89
C ASN A 218 -0.70 -19.33 -11.76
N ARG A 219 -1.53 -19.33 -10.71
CA ARG A 219 -2.51 -18.27 -10.44
C ARG A 219 -1.87 -17.19 -9.58
N ILE A 220 -1.63 -16.03 -10.19
CA ILE A 220 -1.09 -14.85 -9.53
C ILE A 220 -2.00 -14.35 -8.39
N PRO A 221 -1.47 -13.67 -7.36
CA PRO A 221 -2.27 -13.15 -6.27
C PRO A 221 -3.21 -12.03 -6.73
N MET A 222 -4.30 -11.83 -6.02
CA MET A 222 -5.34 -10.83 -6.33
C MET A 222 -4.74 -9.44 -6.51
N GLN A 223 -3.79 -9.06 -5.66
CA GLN A 223 -3.14 -7.75 -5.76
C GLN A 223 -2.51 -7.55 -7.13
N LEU A 224 -1.84 -8.56 -7.70
CA LEU A 224 -1.23 -8.46 -9.02
C LEU A 224 -2.29 -8.58 -10.13
N ALA A 225 -3.25 -9.49 -9.97
CA ALA A 225 -4.34 -9.68 -10.94
C ALA A 225 -5.13 -8.38 -11.19
N SER A 226 -5.40 -7.59 -10.15
CA SER A 226 -6.07 -6.28 -10.27
C SER A 226 -5.31 -5.25 -11.10
N HIS A 227 -3.99 -5.37 -11.28
CA HIS A 227 -3.19 -4.44 -12.08
C HIS A 227 -2.95 -4.96 -13.50
N LEU A 228 -3.19 -6.25 -13.74
CA LEU A 228 -2.98 -6.93 -15.02
C LEU A 228 -4.29 -7.32 -15.71
N SER A 229 -5.45 -6.86 -15.23
CA SER A 229 -6.76 -7.08 -15.86
C SER A 229 -7.05 -6.07 -16.96
#